data_AF-A0A928HMG6-F1
#
_entry.id   AF-A0A928HMG6-F1
#
_cell.length_a   1.000
_cell.length_b   1.000
_cell.length_c   1.000
_cell.angle_alpha   90.00
_cell.angle_beta   90.00
_cell.angle_gamma   90.00
#
_symmetry.space_group_name_H-M   'P 1'
#
loop_
_entity.id
_entity.type
_entity.pdbx_description
1 polymer ?
#
loop_
_entity_poly.entity_id
_entity_poly.type
_entity_poly.pdbx_seq_one_letter_code
_entity_poly.pdbx_strand_id
1 'polypeptide(L)'
;MGFLSFIFRGKKPLALENEPEFPPELLRQRLPLGPNCERLACWYLESKGMKCLGKNVRSRVKKMWGPVSGELDLVMEIPDPSRTLVFVEVRSRARNWDEFGLPSQSIGYRKQQRVCHAARGWLLENQIPVNRPVRFDVVSIIWEENQRPKLWHAPNAFTWS
;
A
#
# COMPACT_ATOMS: atom_id res chain seq x y z
N MET A 1 -18.68 7.56 -22.70
CA MET A 1 -18.64 6.08 -22.79
C MET A 1 -17.36 5.60 -22.13
N GLY A 2 -17.47 5.12 -20.90
CA GLY A 2 -16.33 4.81 -20.03
C GLY A 2 -15.69 3.47 -20.39
N PHE A 3 -14.40 3.51 -20.70
CA PHE A 3 -13.55 2.32 -20.82
C PHE A 3 -12.99 1.95 -19.43
N LEU A 4 -12.80 0.64 -19.23
CA LEU A 4 -12.11 -0.03 -18.12
C LEU A 4 -12.87 -0.22 -16.80
N SER A 5 -13.82 -1.16 -16.84
CA SER A 5 -14.23 -1.98 -15.69
C SER A 5 -13.96 -3.46 -16.01
N PHE A 6 -12.70 -3.83 -16.18
CA PHE A 6 -12.30 -5.22 -16.26
C PHE A 6 -10.96 -5.38 -15.54
N ILE A 7 -10.99 -6.08 -14.40
CA ILE A 7 -10.04 -7.11 -13.95
C ILE A 7 -10.34 -7.37 -12.45
N PHE A 8 -10.45 -8.67 -12.11
CA PHE A 8 -10.73 -9.28 -10.79
C PHE A 8 -12.18 -9.60 -10.41
N ARG A 9 -12.89 -10.34 -11.26
CA ARG A 9 -13.84 -11.36 -10.79
C ARG A 9 -13.03 -12.56 -10.28
N GLY A 10 -13.18 -12.94 -9.00
CA GLY A 10 -12.78 -14.28 -8.52
C GLY A 10 -11.45 -14.41 -7.76
N LYS A 11 -10.78 -13.33 -7.34
CA LYS A 11 -9.64 -13.49 -6.39
C LYS A 11 -10.18 -13.78 -4.99
N LYS A 12 -10.06 -15.03 -4.55
CA LYS A 12 -10.27 -15.41 -3.14
C LYS A 12 -9.35 -14.56 -2.25
N PRO A 13 -9.76 -14.26 -0.99
CA PRO A 13 -8.78 -13.86 0.03
C PRO A 13 -7.59 -14.81 -0.05
N LEU A 14 -6.38 -14.26 -0.03
CA LEU A 14 -5.21 -15.10 0.24
C LEU A 14 -5.40 -15.61 1.66
N ALA A 15 -5.92 -16.83 1.78
CA ALA A 15 -5.75 -17.60 2.99
C ALA A 15 -4.23 -17.73 3.16
N LEU A 16 -3.71 -17.26 4.29
CA LEU A 16 -2.29 -17.22 4.66
C LEU A 16 -1.74 -18.64 4.89
N GLU A 17 -2.06 -19.59 4.02
CA GLU A 17 -1.78 -21.01 4.21
C GLU A 17 -0.36 -21.38 3.76
N ASN A 18 0.33 -20.52 2.99
CA ASN A 18 1.68 -20.78 2.46
C ASN A 18 2.64 -19.58 2.54
N GLU A 19 2.32 -18.56 3.34
CA GLU A 19 3.19 -17.40 3.59
C GLU A 19 3.80 -17.52 5.00
N PRO A 20 4.94 -16.86 5.30
CA PRO A 20 5.60 -17.03 6.59
C PRO A 20 4.66 -16.82 7.77
N GLU A 21 4.94 -17.49 8.88
CA GLU A 21 4.12 -17.40 10.06
C GLU A 21 3.97 -15.95 10.51
N PHE A 22 2.72 -15.55 10.71
CA PHE A 22 2.37 -14.22 11.14
C PHE A 22 3.01 -13.91 12.50
N PRO A 23 3.66 -12.75 12.69
CA PRO A 23 4.27 -12.42 13.97
C PRO A 23 3.19 -12.38 15.06
N PRO A 24 3.30 -13.17 16.15
CA PRO A 24 2.26 -13.28 17.17
C PRO A 24 1.90 -11.94 17.81
N GLU A 25 2.84 -11.01 17.89
CA GLU A 25 2.63 -9.66 18.41
C GLU A 25 1.67 -8.82 17.55
N LEU A 26 1.52 -9.14 16.27
CA LEU A 26 0.61 -8.46 15.34
C LEU A 26 -0.82 -9.04 15.36
N LEU A 27 -1.06 -10.16 16.05
CA LEU A 27 -2.37 -10.83 16.12
C LEU A 27 -3.28 -10.31 17.23
N ARG A 28 -2.81 -9.40 18.10
CA ARG A 28 -3.60 -8.91 19.24
C ARG A 28 -4.69 -7.92 18.78
N GLN A 29 -5.95 -8.31 18.95
CA GLN A 29 -7.20 -7.62 18.57
C GLN A 29 -7.45 -6.20 19.10
N ARG A 30 -6.48 -5.55 19.75
CA ARG A 30 -6.68 -4.25 20.40
C ARG A 30 -5.67 -3.18 20.01
N LEU A 31 -4.85 -3.43 19.01
CA LEU A 31 -3.88 -2.43 18.59
C LEU A 31 -4.55 -1.39 17.67
N PRO A 32 -4.24 -0.08 17.81
CA PRO A 32 -4.86 0.96 16.99
C PRO A 32 -4.67 0.66 15.50
N LEU A 33 -5.78 0.62 14.75
CA LEU A 33 -5.90 0.07 13.39
C LEU A 33 -4.95 0.68 12.34
N GLY A 34 -4.29 1.81 12.60
CA GLY A 34 -3.37 2.46 11.65
C GLY A 34 -1.95 1.87 11.67
N PRO A 35 -1.12 2.18 12.67
CA PRO A 35 0.30 1.78 12.70
C PRO A 35 0.55 0.28 12.60
N ASN A 36 -0.39 -0.54 13.08
CA ASN A 36 -0.28 -1.99 13.04
C ASN A 36 -0.56 -2.54 11.65
N CYS A 37 -1.41 -1.87 10.86
CA CYS A 37 -1.64 -2.26 9.48
C CYS A 37 -0.43 -1.95 8.61
N GLU A 38 0.24 -0.82 8.81
CA GLU A 38 1.49 -0.50 8.11
C GLU A 38 2.60 -1.48 8.47
N ARG A 39 2.74 -1.82 9.75
CA ARG A 39 3.71 -2.82 10.20
C ARG A 39 3.43 -4.18 9.58
N LEU A 40 2.17 -4.60 9.55
CA LEU A 40 1.75 -5.85 8.93
C LEU A 40 1.98 -5.86 7.42
N ALA A 41 1.56 -4.80 6.73
CA ALA A 41 1.77 -4.65 5.30
C ALA A 41 3.26 -4.67 4.95
N CYS A 42 4.09 -3.98 5.73
CA CYS A 42 5.54 -4.00 5.57
C CYS A 42 6.09 -5.41 5.73
N TRP A 43 5.76 -6.11 6.83
CA TRP A 43 6.22 -7.47 7.07
C TRP A 43 5.81 -8.41 5.93
N TYR A 44 4.57 -8.31 5.45
CA TYR A 44 4.08 -9.09 4.32
C TYR A 44 4.84 -8.79 3.02
N LEU A 45 5.18 -7.53 2.75
CA LEU A 45 5.94 -7.19 1.54
C LEU A 45 7.41 -7.59 1.67
N GLU A 46 7.97 -7.55 2.87
CA GLU A 46 9.32 -8.05 3.18
C GLU A 46 9.39 -9.57 3.01
N SER A 47 8.37 -10.32 3.43
CA SER A 47 8.30 -11.76 3.16
C SER A 47 8.17 -12.09 1.68
N LYS A 48 7.65 -11.17 0.87
CA LYS A 48 7.65 -11.25 -0.60
C LYS A 48 8.97 -10.83 -1.24
N GLY A 49 10.02 -10.62 -0.44
CA GLY A 49 11.36 -10.28 -0.92
C GLY A 49 11.56 -8.81 -1.25
N MET A 50 10.64 -7.92 -0.88
CA MET A 50 10.86 -6.47 -1.01
C MET A 50 11.67 -5.94 0.18
N LYS A 51 12.42 -4.86 -0.02
CA LYS A 51 13.15 -4.15 1.03
C LYS A 51 12.37 -2.92 1.48
N CYS A 52 12.10 -2.77 2.78
CA CYS A 52 11.52 -1.54 3.32
C CYS A 52 12.56 -0.42 3.34
N LEU A 53 12.25 0.71 2.70
CA LEU A 53 13.06 1.94 2.71
C LEU A 53 12.50 3.00 3.66
N GLY A 54 11.20 2.97 3.96
CA GLY A 54 10.58 3.90 4.89
C GLY A 54 9.12 3.59 5.19
N LYS A 55 8.64 4.07 6.34
CA LYS A 55 7.24 3.98 6.81
C LYS A 55 6.78 5.36 7.24
N ASN A 56 5.52 5.72 7.00
CA ASN A 56 4.94 7.04 7.34
C ASN A 56 5.81 8.21 6.88
N VAL A 57 6.22 8.15 5.61
CA VAL A 57 7.15 9.10 5.04
C VAL A 57 6.40 10.35 4.60
N ARG A 58 6.80 11.48 5.15
CA ARG A 58 6.24 12.80 4.80
C ARG A 58 7.19 13.51 3.84
N SER A 59 6.67 13.86 2.66
CA SER A 59 7.36 14.79 1.77
C SER A 59 7.42 16.16 2.42
N ARG A 60 8.61 16.75 2.47
CA ARG A 60 8.87 18.13 2.92
C ARG A 60 8.72 19.13 1.78
N VAL A 61 8.73 18.67 0.52
CA VAL A 61 8.39 19.49 -0.65
C VAL A 61 6.97 20.04 -0.48
N LYS A 62 6.88 21.36 -0.30
CA LYS A 62 5.60 22.09 -0.20
C LYS A 62 5.09 22.42 -1.60
N LYS A 63 3.80 22.20 -1.85
CA LYS A 63 3.14 22.81 -3.02
C LYS A 63 3.06 24.31 -2.84
N MET A 64 3.24 25.04 -3.95
CA MET A 64 3.04 26.48 -4.01
C MET A 64 1.55 26.85 -3.98
N TRP A 65 0.67 26.00 -4.53
CA TRP A 65 -0.80 26.15 -4.49
C TRP A 65 -1.49 24.76 -4.42
N GLY A 66 -2.61 24.65 -3.71
CA GLY A 66 -3.38 23.41 -3.54
C GLY A 66 -3.10 22.65 -2.22
N PRO A 67 -3.71 21.47 -1.99
CA PRO A 67 -3.64 20.78 -0.71
C PRO A 67 -2.21 20.33 -0.34
N VAL A 68 -1.93 20.42 0.96
CA VAL A 68 -0.66 20.14 1.68
C VAL A 68 -0.07 18.77 1.32
N SER A 69 1.25 18.63 1.57
CA SER A 69 2.06 17.42 1.40
C SER A 69 1.28 16.12 1.65
N GLY A 70 1.45 15.16 0.75
CA GLY A 70 0.96 13.82 0.96
C GLY A 70 1.90 13.03 1.88
N GLU A 71 1.33 12.06 2.57
CA GLU A 71 2.08 11.04 3.32
C GLU A 71 2.15 9.78 2.45
N LEU A 72 3.27 9.07 2.53
CA LEU A 72 3.46 7.74 1.96
C LEU A 72 3.47 6.75 3.11
N ASP A 73 2.54 5.80 3.11
CA ASP A 73 2.42 4.83 4.20
C ASP A 73 3.65 3.92 4.23
N LEU A 74 4.06 3.37 3.07
CA LEU A 74 5.33 2.64 2.92
C LEU A 74 6.06 3.01 1.62
N VAL A 75 7.39 2.99 1.70
CA VAL A 75 8.29 3.01 0.55
C VAL A 75 9.08 1.70 0.57
N MET A 76 8.89 0.89 -0.45
CA MET A 76 9.57 -0.39 -0.63
C MET A 76 10.46 -0.36 -1.88
N GLU A 77 11.33 -1.35 -2.00
CA GLU A 77 12.21 -1.57 -3.14
C GLU A 77 12.20 -3.04 -3.51
N ILE A 78 12.09 -3.34 -4.80
CA ILE A 78 12.35 -4.70 -5.32
C ILE A 78 13.88 -4.81 -5.50
N PRO A 79 14.57 -5.73 -4.80
CA PRO A 79 16.02 -5.85 -4.84
C PRO A 79 16.50 -6.63 -6.08
N ASP A 80 16.02 -6.23 -7.26
CA ASP A 80 16.46 -6.73 -8.57
C ASP A 80 17.39 -5.69 -9.25
N PRO A 81 17.97 -5.98 -10.44
CA PRO A 81 18.82 -5.02 -11.15
C PRO A 81 18.12 -3.71 -11.52
N SER A 82 16.78 -3.71 -11.68
CA SER A 82 15.99 -2.49 -11.96
C SER A 82 15.82 -1.61 -10.72
N ARG A 83 15.94 -2.21 -9.52
CA ARG A 83 15.80 -1.56 -8.22
C ARG A 83 14.47 -0.79 -8.12
N THR A 84 13.38 -1.36 -8.65
CA THR A 84 12.06 -0.68 -8.73
C THR A 84 11.62 -0.18 -7.36
N LEU A 85 11.25 1.10 -7.26
CA LEU A 85 10.64 1.68 -6.06
C LEU A 85 9.14 1.42 -6.05
N VAL A 86 8.61 1.04 -4.91
CA VAL A 86 7.19 0.73 -4.74
C VAL A 86 6.62 1.59 -3.63
N PHE A 87 5.76 2.53 -3.98
CA PHE A 87 5.02 3.35 -3.02
C PHE A 87 3.70 2.63 -2.69
N VAL A 88 3.51 2.28 -1.43
CA VAL A 88 2.37 1.46 -1.00
C VAL A 88 1.45 2.30 -0.14
N GLU A 89 0.17 2.34 -0.52
CA GLU A 89 -0.91 2.80 0.34
C GLU A 89 -1.45 1.60 1.14
N VAL A 90 -1.59 1.76 2.46
CA VAL A 90 -2.14 0.75 3.35
C VAL A 90 -3.55 1.14 3.77
N ARG A 91 -4.49 0.22 3.60
CA ARG A 91 -5.90 0.42 3.96
C ARG A 91 -6.32 -0.60 4.99
N SER A 92 -6.87 -0.12 6.11
CA SER A 92 -7.54 -0.96 7.09
C SER A 92 -9.05 -0.78 7.01
N ARG A 93 -9.81 -1.88 7.08
CA ARG A 93 -11.28 -1.83 7.16
C ARG A 93 -11.81 -2.85 8.16
N ALA A 94 -12.97 -2.55 8.73
CA ALA A 94 -13.74 -3.46 9.56
C ALA A 94 -14.66 -4.35 8.71
N ARG A 95 -15.06 -5.49 9.28
CA ARG A 95 -15.78 -6.67 8.74
C ARG A 95 -16.93 -6.47 7.73
N ASN A 96 -17.54 -5.29 7.60
CA ASN A 96 -18.81 -5.11 6.86
C ASN A 96 -18.65 -4.60 5.40
N TRP A 97 -17.51 -4.81 4.75
CA TRP A 97 -17.27 -4.27 3.39
C TRP A 97 -17.42 -5.28 2.25
N ASP A 98 -17.72 -6.54 2.56
CA ASP A 98 -17.76 -7.64 1.56
C ASP A 98 -18.79 -7.41 0.42
N GLU A 99 -19.69 -6.44 0.55
CA GLU A 99 -20.73 -6.09 -0.42
C GLU A 99 -20.33 -5.02 -1.47
N PHE A 100 -19.24 -4.29 -1.27
CA PHE A 100 -18.80 -3.19 -2.17
C PHE A 100 -17.44 -3.46 -2.81
N GLY A 101 -17.31 -4.68 -3.38
CA GLY A 101 -16.19 -5.11 -4.19
C GLY A 101 -14.86 -5.23 -3.45
N LEU A 102 -13.86 -5.84 -4.12
CA LEU A 102 -12.59 -6.20 -3.48
C LEU A 102 -11.98 -5.01 -2.72
N PRO A 103 -11.33 -5.22 -1.55
CA PRO A 103 -10.70 -4.14 -0.78
C PRO A 103 -9.63 -3.35 -1.55
N SER A 104 -9.16 -3.87 -2.68
CA SER A 104 -8.29 -3.21 -3.66
C SER A 104 -9.02 -2.22 -4.59
N GLN A 105 -10.36 -2.13 -4.51
CA GLN A 105 -11.14 -1.27 -5.37
C GLN A 105 -10.98 0.19 -4.95
N SER A 106 -10.16 0.87 -5.76
CA SER A 106 -10.08 2.31 -5.96
C SER A 106 -9.67 3.12 -4.73
N ILE A 107 -8.36 3.31 -4.59
CA ILE A 107 -7.84 4.57 -4.03
C ILE A 107 -8.43 5.72 -4.86
N GLY A 108 -9.29 6.54 -4.25
CA GLY A 108 -9.95 7.61 -4.99
C GLY A 108 -8.97 8.62 -5.59
N TYR A 109 -9.33 9.25 -6.71
CA TYR A 109 -8.48 10.16 -7.49
C TYR A 109 -7.74 11.19 -6.62
N ARG A 110 -8.43 11.83 -5.66
CA ARG A 110 -7.81 12.81 -4.75
C ARG A 110 -6.71 12.21 -3.87
N LYS A 111 -6.81 10.94 -3.46
CA LYS A 111 -5.74 10.27 -2.71
C LYS A 111 -4.62 9.84 -3.67
N GLN A 112 -4.91 9.33 -4.88
CA GLN A 112 -3.88 9.05 -5.89
C GLN A 112 -2.99 10.28 -6.14
N GLN A 113 -3.61 11.44 -6.38
CA GLN A 113 -2.90 12.70 -6.58
C GLN A 113 -2.01 13.10 -5.39
N ARG A 114 -2.44 12.84 -4.16
CA ARG A 114 -1.64 13.09 -2.95
C ARG A 114 -0.44 12.13 -2.85
N VAL A 115 -0.66 10.85 -3.10
CA VAL A 115 0.40 9.82 -3.07
C VAL A 115 1.41 10.08 -4.18
N CYS A 116 0.97 10.33 -5.41
CA CYS A 116 1.85 10.72 -6.52
C CYS A 116 2.67 11.97 -6.18
N HIS A 117 2.05 12.99 -5.58
CA HIS A 117 2.78 14.18 -5.19
C HIS A 117 3.84 13.89 -4.11
N ALA A 118 3.48 13.12 -3.08
CA ALA A 118 4.42 12.73 -2.03
C ALA A 118 5.57 11.87 -2.57
N ALA A 119 5.28 10.95 -3.49
CA ALA A 119 6.28 10.14 -4.17
C ALA A 119 7.25 11.00 -4.97
N ARG A 120 6.77 11.98 -5.75
CA ARG A 120 7.64 12.94 -6.47
C ARG A 120 8.55 13.71 -5.51
N GLY A 121 8.00 14.17 -4.38
CA GLY A 121 8.78 14.87 -3.36
C GLY A 121 9.84 13.97 -2.72
N TRP A 122 9.49 12.73 -2.39
CA TRP A 122 10.42 11.75 -1.86
C TRP A 122 11.56 11.42 -2.82
N LEU A 123 11.25 11.23 -4.11
CA LEU A 123 12.26 11.00 -5.15
C LEU A 123 13.24 12.17 -5.24
N LEU A 124 12.73 13.42 -5.22
CA LEU A 124 13.55 14.63 -5.28
C LEU A 124 14.44 14.76 -4.03
N GLU A 125 13.87 14.58 -2.85
CA GLU A 125 14.60 14.68 -1.57
C GLU A 125 15.72 13.65 -1.43
N ASN A 126 15.50 12.45 -1.98
CA ASN A 126 16.47 11.36 -1.94
C ASN A 126 17.37 11.30 -3.19
N GLN A 127 17.32 12.33 -4.04
CA GLN A 127 18.14 12.44 -5.27
C GLN A 127 18.02 11.21 -6.18
N ILE A 128 16.82 10.62 -6.23
CA ILE A 128 16.56 9.43 -7.02
C ILE A 128 16.44 9.80 -8.50
N PRO A 129 17.14 9.11 -9.41
CA PRO A 129 17.03 9.35 -10.84
C PRO A 129 15.59 9.19 -11.36
N VAL A 130 15.17 10.09 -12.24
CA VAL A 130 13.81 10.10 -12.84
C VAL A 130 13.51 8.86 -13.68
N ASN A 131 14.54 8.16 -14.16
CA ASN A 131 14.40 6.93 -14.95
C ASN A 131 14.30 5.67 -14.07
N ARG A 132 14.43 5.78 -12.76
CA ARG A 132 14.26 4.65 -11.86
C ARG A 132 12.78 4.19 -11.90
N PRO A 133 12.49 2.90 -12.17
CA PRO A 133 11.12 2.43 -12.24
C PRO A 133 10.37 2.65 -10.92
N VAL A 134 9.12 3.07 -11.03
CA VAL A 134 8.23 3.32 -9.90
C VAL A 134 6.92 2.57 -10.09
N ARG A 135 6.44 1.98 -9.00
CA ARG A 135 5.15 1.30 -8.91
C ARG A 135 4.33 1.86 -7.75
N PHE A 136 3.01 1.91 -7.92
CA PHE A 136 2.07 2.20 -6.84
C PHE A 136 1.26 0.97 -6.50
N ASP A 137 1.32 0.55 -5.23
CA ASP A 137 0.61 -0.60 -4.73
C ASP A 137 -0.43 -0.19 -3.69
N VAL A 138 -1.44 -1.05 -3.52
CA VAL A 138 -2.36 -0.96 -2.38
C VAL A 138 -2.30 -2.27 -1.61
N VAL A 139 -2.15 -2.18 -0.29
CA VAL A 139 -2.33 -3.30 0.63
C VAL A 139 -3.56 -3.03 1.47
N SER A 140 -4.53 -3.94 1.43
CA SER A 140 -5.76 -3.85 2.19
C SER A 140 -5.82 -4.95 3.24
N ILE A 141 -6.12 -4.57 4.48
CA ILE A 141 -6.15 -5.44 5.65
C ILE A 141 -7.54 -5.36 6.27
N ILE A 142 -8.17 -6.52 6.46
CA ILE A 142 -9.44 -6.66 7.19
C ILE A 142 -9.16 -7.41 8.47
N TRP A 143 -9.58 -6.81 9.59
CA TRP A 143 -9.52 -7.43 10.90
C TRP A 143 -10.85 -8.10 11.21
N GLU A 144 -10.79 -9.37 11.56
CA GLU A 144 -11.93 -10.12 12.06
C GLU A 144 -11.70 -10.47 13.53
N GLU A 145 -12.74 -10.28 14.33
CA GLU A 145 -12.70 -10.60 15.76
C GLU A 145 -12.41 -12.08 15.95
N ASN A 146 -11.47 -12.41 16.83
CA ASN A 146 -11.02 -13.78 17.12
C ASN A 146 -10.47 -14.55 15.92
N GLN A 147 -10.06 -13.85 14.86
CA GLN A 147 -9.48 -14.47 13.68
C GLN A 147 -8.18 -13.78 13.25
N ARG A 148 -7.41 -14.49 12.41
CA ARG A 148 -6.27 -13.88 11.71
C ARG A 148 -6.78 -12.82 10.74
N PRO A 149 -6.13 -11.65 10.65
CA PRO A 149 -6.52 -10.64 9.68
C PRO A 149 -6.32 -11.16 8.25
N LYS A 150 -7.21 -10.76 7.35
CA LYS A 150 -7.12 -11.05 5.92
C LYS A 150 -6.41 -9.91 5.21
N LEU A 151 -5.48 -10.24 4.32
CA LEU A 151 -4.67 -9.27 3.58
C LEU A 151 -4.82 -9.49 2.06
N TRP A 152 -4.95 -8.39 1.34
CA TRP A 152 -4.89 -8.35 -0.12
C TRP A 152 -3.82 -7.37 -0.56
N HIS A 153 -2.99 -7.78 -1.52
CA HIS A 153 -2.01 -6.91 -2.15
C HIS A 153 -2.36 -6.75 -3.63
N ALA A 154 -2.57 -5.50 -4.02
CA ALA A 154 -2.84 -5.09 -5.39
C ALA A 154 -1.58 -4.39 -5.95
N PRO A 155 -0.72 -5.12 -6.68
CA PRO A 155 0.40 -4.49 -7.37
C PRO A 155 -0.08 -3.64 -8.54
N ASN A 156 0.61 -2.53 -8.84
CA ASN A 156 0.24 -1.59 -9.92
C ASN A 156 -1.21 -1.10 -9.80
N ALA A 157 -1.63 -0.74 -8.59
CA ALA A 157 -3.00 -0.32 -8.31
C ALA A 157 -3.40 0.96 -9.07
N PHE A 158 -2.44 1.82 -9.38
CA PHE A 158 -2.59 2.99 -10.24
C PHE A 158 -1.23 3.45 -10.79
N THR A 159 -1.25 4.41 -11.72
CA THR A 159 -0.06 5.02 -12.32
C THR A 159 0.09 6.47 -11.88
N TRP A 160 1.15 7.14 -12.31
CA TRP A 160 1.24 8.60 -12.21
C TRP A 160 0.01 9.25 -12.86
N SER A 161 -0.90 9.75 -12.03
CA SER A 161 -2.01 10.60 -12.43
C SER A 161 -1.65 12.07 -12.25
#